data_AF-A0A2S9Y628-F1
#
_entry.id   AF-A0A2S9Y628-F1
#
_cell.length_a   1.000
_cell.length_b   1.000
_cell.length_c   1.000
_cell.angle_alpha   90.00
_cell.angle_beta   90.00
_cell.angle_gamma   90.00
#
_symmetry.space_group_name_H-M   'P 1'
#
loop_
_entity.id
_entity.type
_entity.pdbx_description
1 polymer ?
#
loop_
_entity_poly.entity_id
_entity_poly.type
_entity_poly.pdbx_seq_one_letter_code
_entity_poly.pdbx_strand_id
1 'polypeptide(L)'
;MKHPPPDQHGLASPTLAHVYLAQGHIEHARQTCAAVLEDEPTNGFALALLERLRPVETAKLAVRFAASSATGIDLGAGQLEFSWSVPASLLELPGMPDNSRLDVVFAIAALRDTHDPGAMALRYSSLRCLDPAGTRLIDAPLGPASAAVMLVLSPGPRQPPTLLAGHARRPASRVLAVADPLSW
;
A
#
# COMPACT_ATOMS: atom_id res chain seq x y z
N MET A 1 -33.15 19.63 -50.63
CA MET A 1 -32.90 18.87 -49.38
C MET A 1 -31.41 19.04 -49.06
N LYS A 2 -31.08 19.81 -48.02
CA LYS A 2 -29.70 20.04 -47.57
C LYS A 2 -29.26 18.83 -46.75
N HIS A 3 -28.15 18.20 -47.12
CA HIS A 3 -27.44 17.28 -46.25
C HIS A 3 -27.10 18.01 -44.93
N PRO A 4 -27.34 17.42 -43.75
CA PRO A 4 -26.76 17.94 -42.53
C PRO A 4 -25.22 17.81 -42.61
N PRO A 5 -24.45 18.74 -42.02
CA PRO A 5 -23.00 18.63 -41.96
C PRO A 5 -22.61 17.34 -41.22
N PRO A 6 -21.48 16.70 -41.56
CA PRO A 6 -20.99 15.56 -40.81
C PRO A 6 -20.70 16.04 -39.40
N ASP A 7 -21.53 15.62 -38.45
CA ASP A 7 -21.25 15.78 -37.04
C ASP A 7 -19.85 15.25 -36.78
N GLN A 8 -19.12 16.01 -35.97
CA GLN A 8 -17.79 15.69 -35.48
C GLN A 8 -17.86 14.47 -34.56
N HIS A 9 -18.17 13.30 -35.14
CA HIS A 9 -17.98 12.02 -34.48
C HIS A 9 -16.46 11.87 -34.33
N GLY A 10 -15.97 12.34 -33.19
CA GLY A 10 -14.60 12.14 -32.77
C GLY A 10 -14.27 10.67 -32.95
N LEU A 11 -13.05 10.38 -33.41
CA LEU A 11 -12.51 9.04 -33.65
C LEU A 11 -12.42 8.17 -32.38
N ALA A 12 -13.24 8.44 -31.36
CA ALA A 12 -13.35 7.67 -30.15
C ALA A 12 -13.89 6.28 -30.52
N SER A 13 -13.02 5.30 -30.40
CA SER A 13 -13.38 3.89 -30.52
C SER A 13 -12.69 3.11 -29.40
N PRO A 14 -13.28 2.00 -28.95
CA PRO A 14 -12.61 1.11 -27.99
C PRO A 14 -11.22 0.66 -28.46
N THR A 15 -11.06 0.46 -29.76
CA THR A 15 -9.78 0.08 -30.37
C THR A 15 -8.74 1.19 -30.23
N LEU A 16 -9.13 2.46 -30.44
CA LEU A 16 -8.22 3.59 -30.21
C LEU A 16 -7.81 3.70 -28.74
N ALA A 17 -8.75 3.51 -27.81
CA ALA A 17 -8.45 3.49 -26.39
C ALA A 17 -7.44 2.38 -26.02
N HIS A 18 -7.57 1.20 -26.64
CA HIS A 18 -6.62 0.10 -26.46
C HIS A 18 -5.22 0.43 -27.00
N VAL A 19 -5.12 1.11 -28.14
CA VAL A 19 -3.84 1.58 -28.70
C VAL A 19 -3.16 2.58 -27.76
N TYR A 20 -3.90 3.56 -27.22
CA TYR A 20 -3.34 4.49 -26.23
C TYR A 20 -2.83 3.77 -24.99
N LEU A 21 -3.57 2.76 -24.50
CA LEU A 21 -3.14 1.96 -23.36
C LEU A 21 -1.86 1.17 -23.67
N ALA A 22 -1.77 0.55 -24.85
CA ALA A 22 -0.57 -0.19 -25.29
C ALA A 22 0.67 0.70 -25.42
N GLN A 23 0.47 2.00 -25.71
CA GLN A 23 1.54 3.01 -25.78
C GLN A 23 1.87 3.64 -24.42
N GLY A 24 1.17 3.27 -23.34
CA GLY A 24 1.37 3.84 -22.01
C GLY A 24 0.66 5.19 -21.78
N HIS A 25 -0.17 5.65 -22.71
CA HIS A 25 -0.96 6.88 -22.58
C HIS A 25 -2.28 6.61 -21.82
N ILE A 26 -2.15 6.32 -20.52
CA ILE A 26 -3.27 5.89 -19.66
C ILE A 26 -4.41 6.92 -19.61
N GLU A 27 -4.09 8.21 -19.47
CA GLU A 27 -5.11 9.26 -19.40
C GLU A 27 -5.89 9.42 -20.73
N HIS A 28 -5.19 9.36 -21.87
CA HIS A 28 -5.85 9.41 -23.19
C HIS A 28 -6.72 8.16 -23.43
N ALA A 29 -6.28 6.98 -22.99
CA ALA A 29 -7.08 5.77 -23.04
C ALA A 29 -8.38 5.92 -22.22
N ARG A 30 -8.29 6.51 -21.02
CA ARG A 30 -9.44 6.75 -20.15
C ARG A 30 -10.43 7.74 -20.76
N GLN A 31 -9.95 8.87 -21.27
CA GLN A 31 -10.77 9.88 -21.96
C GLN A 31 -11.48 9.28 -23.18
N THR A 32 -10.79 8.44 -23.96
CA THR A 32 -11.37 7.78 -25.13
C THR A 32 -12.45 6.77 -24.74
N CYS A 33 -12.25 5.99 -23.66
CA CYS A 33 -13.30 5.10 -23.16
C CYS A 33 -14.53 5.87 -22.67
N ALA A 34 -14.34 7.02 -22.00
CA ALA A 34 -15.44 7.85 -21.54
C ALA A 34 -16.28 8.38 -22.72
N ALA A 35 -15.63 8.91 -23.76
CA ALA A 35 -16.33 9.39 -24.96
C ALA A 35 -17.11 8.27 -25.68
N VAL A 36 -16.55 7.06 -25.78
CA VAL A 36 -17.29 5.92 -26.36
C VAL A 36 -18.52 5.55 -25.52
N LEU A 37 -18.42 5.61 -24.19
CA LEU A 37 -19.53 5.27 -23.29
C LEU A 37 -20.58 6.38 -23.17
N GLU A 38 -20.24 7.62 -23.51
CA GLU A 38 -21.21 8.72 -23.67
C GLU A 38 -22.12 8.45 -24.88
N ASP A 39 -21.57 7.97 -26.00
CA ASP A 39 -22.33 7.64 -27.21
C ASP A 39 -23.00 6.25 -27.14
N GLU A 40 -22.32 5.26 -26.56
CA GLU A 40 -22.80 3.88 -26.42
C GLU A 40 -22.54 3.33 -25.00
N PRO A 41 -23.43 3.58 -24.03
CA PRO A 41 -23.24 3.21 -22.62
C PRO A 41 -23.08 1.71 -22.37
N THR A 42 -23.56 0.87 -23.29
CA THR A 42 -23.52 -0.60 -23.20
C THR A 42 -22.33 -1.21 -23.92
N ASN A 43 -21.38 -0.41 -24.41
CA ASN A 43 -20.21 -0.92 -25.11
C ASN A 43 -19.32 -1.75 -24.17
N GLY A 44 -19.46 -3.08 -24.22
CA GLY A 44 -18.79 -3.99 -23.31
C GLY A 44 -17.26 -3.93 -23.37
N PHE A 45 -16.70 -3.59 -24.53
CA PHE A 45 -15.25 -3.50 -24.69
C PHE A 45 -14.68 -2.23 -24.04
N ALA A 46 -15.35 -1.10 -24.19
CA ALA A 46 -14.99 0.13 -23.47
C ALA A 46 -15.16 -0.03 -21.94
N LEU A 47 -16.22 -0.69 -21.49
CA LEU A 47 -16.41 -1.01 -20.06
C LEU A 47 -15.28 -1.89 -19.51
N ALA A 48 -14.91 -2.95 -20.22
CA ALA A 48 -13.82 -3.84 -19.80
C ALA A 48 -12.45 -3.13 -19.79
N LEU A 49 -12.19 -2.25 -20.76
CA LEU A 49 -10.98 -1.42 -20.77
C LEU A 49 -10.97 -0.44 -19.60
N LEU A 50 -12.10 0.20 -19.29
CA LEU A 50 -12.20 1.15 -18.19
C LEU A 50 -12.00 0.46 -16.83
N GLU A 51 -12.53 -0.75 -16.64
CA GLU A 51 -12.24 -1.57 -15.46
C GLU A 51 -10.75 -1.95 -15.36
N ARG A 52 -10.08 -2.26 -16.48
CA ARG A 52 -8.63 -2.50 -16.48
C ARG A 52 -7.80 -1.24 -16.21
N LEU A 53 -8.33 -0.07 -16.58
CA LEU A 53 -7.74 1.24 -16.35
C LEU A 53 -8.04 1.80 -14.96
N ARG A 54 -8.90 1.14 -14.17
CA ARG A 54 -9.12 1.54 -12.78
C ARG A 54 -7.79 1.50 -12.04
N PRO A 55 -7.46 2.55 -11.29
CA PRO A 55 -6.29 2.52 -10.43
C PRO A 55 -6.38 1.28 -9.54
N VAL A 56 -5.36 0.43 -9.58
CA VAL A 56 -5.23 -0.62 -8.58
C VAL A 56 -5.03 0.11 -7.26
N GLU A 57 -6.01 0.03 -6.38
CA GLU A 57 -5.90 0.59 -5.04
C GLU A 57 -4.76 -0.12 -4.32
N THR A 58 -3.69 0.61 -4.01
CA THR A 58 -2.52 0.09 -3.31
C THR A 58 -2.44 0.69 -1.92
N ALA A 59 -2.09 -0.14 -0.94
CA ALA A 59 -1.69 0.36 0.37
C ALA A 59 -0.39 1.18 0.25
N LYS A 60 -0.26 2.21 1.08
CA LYS A 60 0.92 3.05 1.19
C LYS A 60 1.53 2.89 2.57
N LEU A 61 2.85 2.83 2.62
CA LEU A 61 3.63 2.83 3.85
C LEU A 61 4.88 3.66 3.63
N ALA A 62 5.14 4.59 4.53
CA ALA A 62 6.36 5.38 4.57
C ALA A 62 6.95 5.35 5.98
N VAL A 63 8.27 5.41 6.05
CA VAL A 63 9.01 5.61 7.30
C VAL A 63 10.01 6.75 7.10
N ARG A 64 10.11 7.64 8.08
CA ARG A 64 11.12 8.71 8.08
C ARG A 64 11.74 8.87 9.45
N PHE A 65 13.01 9.28 9.46
CA PHE A 65 13.67 9.72 10.69
C PHE A 65 13.37 11.21 10.92
N ALA A 66 12.82 11.53 12.08
CA ALA A 66 12.58 12.87 12.56
C ALA A 66 13.56 13.17 13.71
N ALA A 67 14.53 14.06 13.47
CA ALA A 67 15.43 14.52 14.52
C ALA A 67 14.62 15.27 15.59
N SER A 68 14.79 14.91 16.87
CA SER A 68 14.10 15.58 17.98
C SER A 68 15.09 16.47 18.72
N SER A 69 14.79 17.76 18.81
CA SER A 69 15.58 18.72 19.60
C SER A 69 15.18 18.73 21.09
N ALA A 70 14.22 17.90 21.50
CA ALA A 70 13.62 17.96 22.84
C ALA A 70 14.59 17.60 23.98
N THR A 71 15.68 16.88 23.69
CA THR A 71 16.67 16.45 24.69
C THR A 71 17.93 17.33 24.76
N GLY A 72 17.97 18.44 24.02
CA GLY A 72 18.94 19.52 24.24
C GLY A 72 20.37 19.28 23.78
N ILE A 73 20.97 18.11 23.98
CA ILE A 73 22.35 17.82 23.57
C ILE A 73 22.48 16.30 23.43
N ASP A 74 22.22 15.75 22.25
CA ASP A 74 22.78 14.45 21.83
C ASP A 74 22.64 14.29 20.32
N LEU A 75 23.77 14.32 19.62
CA LEU A 75 23.88 13.89 18.23
C LEU A 75 23.45 12.41 18.17
N GLY A 76 22.24 12.14 17.68
CA GLY A 76 21.72 10.78 17.51
C GLY A 76 20.37 10.50 18.16
N ALA A 77 19.80 11.44 18.91
CA ALA A 77 18.44 11.29 19.46
C ALA A 77 17.38 11.74 18.43
N GLY A 78 16.51 10.82 18.01
CA GLY A 78 15.42 11.11 17.09
C GLY A 78 14.31 10.08 17.18
N GLN A 79 13.29 10.25 16.35
CA GLN A 79 12.13 9.37 16.29
C GLN A 79 11.93 8.83 14.88
N LEU A 80 11.47 7.58 14.79
CA LEU A 80 10.97 7.02 13.55
C LEU A 80 9.49 7.30 13.46
N GLU A 81 9.10 8.01 12.41
CA GLU A 81 7.71 8.27 12.06
C GLU A 81 7.27 7.31 10.97
N PHE A 82 6.29 6.49 11.29
CA PHE A 82 5.60 5.63 10.34
C PHE A 82 4.32 6.30 9.90
N SER A 83 4.04 6.28 8.61
CA SER A 83 2.76 6.70 8.04
C SER A 83 2.23 5.60 7.14
N TRP A 84 0.96 5.22 7.31
CA TRP A 84 0.32 4.21 6.49
C TRP A 84 -1.07 4.64 6.03
N SER A 85 -1.51 4.05 4.93
CA SER A 85 -2.87 4.19 4.40
C SER A 85 -3.24 2.92 3.64
N VAL A 86 -4.36 2.30 4.02
CA VAL A 86 -4.89 1.08 3.40
C VAL A 86 -6.29 1.37 2.86
N PRO A 87 -6.49 1.23 1.53
CA PRO A 87 -7.82 1.29 0.93
C PRO A 87 -8.74 0.18 1.47
N ALA A 88 -10.03 0.49 1.65
CA ALA A 88 -11.00 -0.44 2.22
C ALA A 88 -11.15 -1.72 1.38
N SER A 89 -11.01 -1.62 0.06
CA SER A 89 -11.04 -2.76 -0.86
C SER A 89 -9.97 -3.82 -0.56
N LEU A 90 -8.84 -3.43 0.03
CA LEU A 90 -7.78 -4.35 0.44
C LEU A 90 -8.03 -4.99 1.82
N LEU A 91 -9.03 -4.52 2.57
CA LEU A 91 -9.42 -5.10 3.86
C LEU A 91 -10.53 -6.15 3.70
N GLU A 92 -11.41 -5.99 2.70
CA GLU A 92 -12.56 -6.87 2.43
C GLU A 92 -12.23 -8.09 1.57
N LEU A 93 -10.98 -8.56 1.62
CA LEU A 93 -10.52 -9.63 0.73
C LEU A 93 -11.19 -10.98 1.02
N PRO A 94 -11.61 -11.72 -0.01
CA PRO A 94 -12.24 -13.03 0.16
C PRO A 94 -11.27 -14.01 0.85
N GLY A 95 -11.76 -14.66 1.91
CA GLY A 95 -10.99 -15.64 2.70
C GLY A 95 -10.23 -15.05 3.89
N MET A 96 -10.31 -13.74 4.15
CA MET A 96 -9.84 -13.17 5.41
C MET A 96 -10.88 -13.33 6.52
N PRO A 97 -10.47 -13.72 7.74
CA PRO A 97 -11.37 -13.82 8.86
C PRO A 97 -11.78 -12.42 9.35
N ASP A 98 -12.99 -12.29 9.88
CA ASP A 98 -13.55 -11.04 10.43
C ASP A 98 -12.69 -10.42 11.55
N ASN A 99 -11.79 -11.21 12.14
CA ASN A 99 -10.87 -10.76 13.19
C ASN A 99 -9.48 -10.35 12.67
N SER A 100 -9.32 -10.11 11.38
CA SER A 100 -8.06 -9.66 10.80
C SER A 100 -7.55 -8.37 11.46
N ARG A 101 -6.23 -8.24 11.55
CA ARG A 101 -5.56 -7.09 12.17
C ARG A 101 -4.49 -6.55 11.23
N LEU A 102 -4.34 -5.23 11.27
CA LEU A 102 -3.32 -4.51 10.51
C LEU A 102 -2.14 -4.22 11.43
N ASP A 103 -0.94 -4.62 11.02
CA ASP A 103 0.30 -4.40 11.79
C ASP A 103 1.38 -3.80 10.88
N VAL A 104 2.12 -2.82 11.40
CA VAL A 104 3.42 -2.41 10.84
C VAL A 104 4.49 -3.27 11.50
N VAL A 105 5.17 -4.11 10.74
CA VAL A 105 6.28 -4.94 11.19
C VAL A 105 7.58 -4.31 10.73
N PHE A 106 8.55 -4.20 11.62
CA PHE A 106 9.82 -3.55 11.30
C PHE A 106 11.00 -4.22 11.97
N ALA A 107 12.14 -4.14 11.30
CA ALA A 107 13.42 -4.59 11.79
C ALA A 107 14.39 -3.41 11.77
N ILE A 108 15.08 -3.18 12.87
CA ILE A 108 16.09 -2.12 13.00
C ILE A 108 17.44 -2.78 13.25
N ALA A 109 18.41 -2.52 12.38
CA ALA A 109 19.80 -2.86 12.56
C ALA A 109 20.54 -1.63 13.05
N ALA A 110 21.14 -1.70 14.24
CA ALA A 110 21.95 -0.63 14.81
C ALA A 110 23.33 -1.14 15.21
N LEU A 111 24.35 -0.31 15.02
CA LEU A 111 25.69 -0.54 15.55
C LEU A 111 25.67 -0.29 17.06
N ARG A 112 26.12 -1.27 17.85
CA ARG A 112 26.29 -1.06 19.29
C ARG A 112 27.66 -0.42 19.56
N ASP A 113 27.63 0.75 20.18
CA ASP A 113 28.78 1.24 20.93
C ASP A 113 28.87 0.45 22.24
N THR A 114 29.68 -0.61 22.25
CA THR A 114 30.34 -1.12 23.46
C THR A 114 31.31 -2.24 23.08
N HIS A 115 32.59 -1.88 22.97
CA HIS A 115 33.76 -2.76 23.08
C HIS A 115 34.03 -3.82 21.99
N ASP A 116 33.13 -4.06 21.04
CA ASP A 116 33.39 -5.00 19.93
C ASP A 116 32.97 -4.40 18.57
N PRO A 117 33.93 -3.95 17.73
CA PRO A 117 33.66 -3.19 16.50
C PRO A 117 33.02 -3.99 15.35
N GLY A 118 32.34 -5.11 15.63
CA GLY A 118 31.62 -5.95 14.66
C GLY A 118 30.22 -6.41 15.08
N ALA A 119 29.73 -6.04 16.26
CA ALA A 119 28.45 -6.55 16.78
C ALA A 119 27.25 -5.69 16.32
N MET A 120 26.65 -6.04 15.18
CA MET A 120 25.37 -5.49 14.74
C MET A 120 24.21 -6.09 15.55
N ALA A 121 23.41 -5.24 16.19
CA ALA A 121 22.20 -5.68 16.88
C ALA A 121 20.99 -5.51 15.97
N LEU A 122 20.34 -6.62 15.60
CA LEU A 122 19.10 -6.61 14.83
C LEU A 122 17.92 -6.80 15.78
N ARG A 123 17.01 -5.82 15.81
CA ARG A 123 15.80 -5.85 16.64
C ARG A 123 14.56 -5.89 15.77
N TYR A 124 13.72 -6.89 16.00
CA TYR A 124 12.40 -7.02 15.36
C TYR A 124 11.30 -6.51 16.29
N SER A 125 10.36 -5.77 15.74
CA SER A 125 9.20 -5.28 16.48
C SER A 125 8.00 -5.08 15.56
N SER A 126 6.84 -4.83 16.16
CA SER A 126 5.59 -4.62 15.44
C SER A 126 4.72 -3.61 16.16
N LEU A 127 4.05 -2.76 15.40
CA LEU A 127 3.05 -1.80 15.86
C LEU A 127 1.69 -2.21 15.32
N ARG A 128 0.70 -2.32 16.20
CA ARG A 128 -0.69 -2.56 15.77
C ARG A 128 -1.30 -1.27 15.24
N CYS A 129 -1.81 -1.31 14.02
CA CYS A 129 -2.59 -0.24 13.42
C CYS A 129 -4.04 -0.42 13.85
N LEU A 130 -4.57 0.55 14.60
CA LEU A 130 -5.99 0.55 15.00
C LEU A 130 -6.89 0.99 13.85
N ASP A 131 -6.38 1.90 13.03
CA ASP A 131 -7.08 2.49 11.90
C ASP A 131 -6.38 2.13 10.56
N PRO A 132 -7.14 2.03 9.45
CA PRO A 132 -6.59 1.78 8.10
C PRO A 132 -5.59 2.83 7.63
N ALA A 133 -5.67 4.04 8.17
CA ALA A 133 -4.71 5.11 7.92
C ALA A 133 -4.29 5.72 9.25
N GLY A 134 -3.01 6.07 9.38
CA GLY A 134 -2.51 6.63 10.62
C GLY A 134 -1.04 6.95 10.57
N THR A 135 -0.58 7.59 11.64
CA THR A 135 0.83 7.87 11.89
C THR A 135 1.21 7.39 13.28
N ARG A 136 2.47 6.99 13.44
CA ARG A 136 3.02 6.59 14.73
C ARG A 136 4.47 7.00 14.85
N LEU A 137 4.84 7.49 16.03
CA LEU A 137 6.22 7.80 16.39
C LEU A 137 6.72 6.76 17.38
N ILE A 138 7.97 6.33 17.18
CA ILE A 138 8.74 5.56 18.17
C ILE A 138 10.14 6.16 18.28
N ASP A 139 10.80 5.97 19.41
CA ASP A 139 12.18 6.42 19.57
C ASP A 139 13.13 5.59 18.69
N ALA A 140 14.00 6.29 17.97
CA ALA A 140 15.06 5.67 17.18
C ALA A 140 16.23 5.29 18.11
N PRO A 141 16.94 4.16 17.86
CA PRO A 141 18.20 3.92 18.51
C PRO A 141 19.21 5.03 18.19
N LEU A 142 20.08 5.29 19.16
CA LEU A 142 21.18 6.23 19.03
C LEU A 142 22.24 5.69 18.06
N GLY A 143 22.83 6.61 17.29
CA GLY A 143 23.89 6.30 16.35
C GLY A 143 23.40 5.75 15.00
N PRO A 144 24.33 5.32 14.13
CA PRO A 144 24.01 4.88 12.78
C PRO A 144 23.19 3.60 12.77
N ALA A 145 22.07 3.63 12.06
CA ALA A 145 21.15 2.51 11.99
C ALA A 145 20.37 2.47 10.67
N SER A 146 19.79 1.31 10.39
CA SER A 146 18.92 1.10 9.23
C SER A 146 17.63 0.37 9.62
N ALA A 147 16.54 0.66 8.91
CA ALA A 147 15.24 0.06 9.15
C ALA A 147 14.63 -0.49 7.86
N ALA A 148 14.07 -1.70 7.98
CA ALA A 148 13.18 -2.29 6.99
C ALA A 148 11.77 -2.40 7.59
N VAL A 149 10.76 -1.94 6.86
CA VAL A 149 9.39 -1.78 7.38
C VAL A 149 8.39 -2.33 6.38
N MET A 150 7.44 -3.11 6.87
CA MET A 150 6.37 -3.73 6.09
C MET A 150 5.02 -3.51 6.76
N LEU A 151 3.99 -3.31 5.95
CA LEU A 151 2.61 -3.26 6.39
C LEU A 151 1.95 -4.60 6.08
N VAL A 152 1.42 -5.24 7.11
CA VAL A 152 0.97 -6.63 7.05
C VAL A 152 -0.47 -6.72 7.56
N LEU A 153 -1.31 -7.40 6.79
CA LEU A 153 -2.62 -7.84 7.23
C LEU A 153 -2.49 -9.28 7.75
N SER A 154 -2.65 -9.45 9.06
CA SER A 154 -2.51 -10.75 9.72
C SER A 154 -3.85 -11.24 10.28
N PRO A 155 -4.08 -12.56 10.32
CA PRO A 155 -5.26 -13.09 11.00
C PRO A 155 -5.21 -12.76 12.50
N GLY A 156 -6.37 -12.51 13.09
CA GLY A 156 -6.49 -12.20 14.51
C GLY A 156 -5.94 -13.29 15.45
N PRO A 157 -5.90 -13.00 16.76
CA PRO A 157 -5.51 -14.00 17.76
C PRO A 157 -6.36 -15.26 17.62
N ARG A 158 -5.75 -16.43 17.87
CA ARG A 158 -6.46 -17.71 17.82
C ARG A 158 -7.61 -17.67 18.81
N GLN A 159 -8.83 -17.86 18.32
CA GLN A 159 -9.94 -18.23 19.20
C GLN A 159 -9.64 -19.61 19.80
N PRO A 160 -10.04 -19.85 21.06
CA PRO A 160 -9.88 -21.16 21.68
C PRO A 160 -10.60 -22.22 20.84
N PRO A 161 -10.02 -23.41 20.67
CA PRO A 161 -10.63 -24.46 19.88
C PRO A 161 -11.97 -24.86 20.50
N THR A 162 -13.05 -24.73 19.74
CA THR A 162 -14.34 -25.31 20.10
C THR A 162 -14.36 -26.79 19.69
N LEU A 163 -15.18 -27.62 20.33
CA LEU A 163 -15.28 -29.07 20.04
C LEU A 163 -15.68 -29.39 18.58
N LEU A 164 -16.17 -28.39 17.84
CA LEU A 164 -16.56 -28.45 16.43
C LEU A 164 -15.51 -27.84 15.47
N ALA A 165 -14.44 -27.24 16.00
CA ALA A 165 -13.39 -26.63 15.19
C ALA A 165 -12.53 -27.73 14.57
N GLY A 166 -12.84 -28.11 13.33
CA GLY A 166 -11.94 -28.89 12.49
C GLY A 166 -10.56 -28.22 12.39
N HIS A 167 -9.54 -28.99 12.00
CA HIS A 167 -8.18 -28.49 11.78
C HIS A 167 -8.14 -27.57 10.54
N ALA A 168 -8.72 -26.38 10.62
CA ALA A 168 -8.61 -25.38 9.59
C ALA A 168 -7.20 -24.79 9.58
N ARG A 169 -6.51 -24.86 8.43
CA ARG A 169 -5.24 -24.17 8.25
C ARG A 169 -5.47 -22.68 8.47
N ARG A 170 -4.68 -22.07 9.36
CA ARG A 170 -4.75 -20.62 9.61
C ARG A 170 -4.45 -19.89 8.30
N PRO A 171 -5.25 -18.87 7.91
CA PRO A 171 -4.92 -18.07 6.74
C PRO A 171 -3.55 -17.40 6.94
N ALA A 172 -2.78 -17.30 5.86
CA ALA A 172 -1.45 -16.70 5.90
C ALA A 172 -1.55 -15.19 6.13
N SER A 173 -0.51 -14.60 6.75
CA SER A 173 -0.39 -13.14 6.78
C SER A 173 -0.06 -12.64 5.36
N ARG A 174 -0.61 -11.49 4.99
CA ARG A 174 -0.41 -10.87 3.67
C ARG A 174 0.32 -9.56 3.81
N VAL A 175 1.38 -9.38 3.02
CA VAL A 175 2.08 -8.09 2.89
C VAL A 175 1.25 -7.18 1.99
N LEU A 176 0.93 -5.99 2.48
CA LEU A 176 0.15 -4.97 1.76
C LEU A 176 1.06 -3.91 1.12
N ALA A 177 2.10 -3.49 1.84
CA ALA A 177 3.07 -2.50 1.38
C ALA A 177 4.42 -2.72 2.06
N VAL A 178 5.49 -2.27 1.41
CA VAL A 178 6.86 -2.24 1.95
C VAL A 178 7.34 -0.81 1.81
N ALA A 179 7.90 -0.25 2.88
CA ALA A 179 8.48 1.09 2.83
C ALA A 179 9.84 1.04 2.13
N ASP A 180 10.26 2.17 1.56
CA ASP A 180 11.63 2.32 1.10
C ASP A 180 12.61 2.12 2.28
N PRO A 181 13.78 1.50 2.05
CA PRO A 181 14.79 1.32 3.09
C PRO A 181 15.21 2.67 3.68
N LEU A 182 15.25 2.74 5.01
CA LEU A 182 15.67 3.95 5.73
C LEU A 182 17.00 3.71 6.43
N SER A 183 17.91 4.68 6.36
CA SER A 183 19.16 4.71 7.12
C SER A 183 19.39 6.11 7.66
N TRP A 184 19.94 6.22 8.86
CA TRP A 184 20.27 7.48 9.54
C TRP A 184 21.54 7.32 10.36
#